data_AF-A0A849ZR45-F1
#
_entry.id   AF-A0A849ZR45-F1
#
_cell.length_a   1.000
_cell.length_b   1.000
_cell.length_c   1.000
_cell.angle_alpha   90.00
_cell.angle_beta   90.00
_cell.angle_gamma   90.00
#
_symmetry.space_group_name_H-M   'P 1'
#
loop_
_entity.id
_entity.type
_entity.pdbx_description
1 polymer ?
#
loop_
_entity_poly.entity_id
_entity_poly.type
_entity_poly.pdbx_seq_one_letter_code
_entity_poly.pdbx_strand_id
1 'polypeptide(L)'
;RGQVQVGSLEFPAPEFPDGQTLQVGFRPYYVKVAEDPTRYRQQAKLRHIYFLGVAYRLEIETTDGLILRSRMNKEEFRRCRFTVGQAVSFAVTHFRILPQEGAAAQPGAGSPLTGPLTP
;
A
#
# COMPACT_ATOMS: atom_id res chain seq x y z
N ARG A 1 19.45 -10.19 -5.36
CA ARG A 1 18.20 -10.25 -4.57
C ARG A 1 17.34 -9.10 -5.07
N GLY A 2 16.41 -9.36 -5.99
CA GLY A 2 15.64 -8.31 -6.67
C GLY A 2 14.69 -7.60 -5.71
N GLN A 3 14.83 -6.27 -5.62
CA GLN A 3 13.93 -5.38 -4.91
C GLN A 3 13.25 -4.50 -5.96
N VAL A 4 11.92 -4.48 -5.95
CA VAL A 4 11.13 -3.63 -6.83
C VAL A 4 10.75 -2.38 -6.08
N GLN A 5 11.19 -1.24 -6.60
CA GLN A 5 10.89 0.06 -6.05
C GLN A 5 9.72 0.69 -6.83
N VAL A 6 8.62 1.00 -6.14
CA VAL A 6 7.48 1.76 -6.67
C VAL A 6 7.41 3.07 -5.89
N GLY A 7 8.03 4.14 -6.39
CA GLY A 7 8.27 5.36 -5.60
C GLY A 7 9.20 5.06 -4.41
N SER A 8 8.78 5.34 -3.18
CA SER A 8 9.49 4.93 -1.94
C SER A 8 9.11 3.54 -1.42
N LEU A 9 8.20 2.82 -2.09
CA LEU A 9 7.77 1.49 -1.65
C LEU A 9 8.66 0.41 -2.24
N GLU A 10 9.42 -0.26 -1.37
CA GLU A 10 10.24 -1.41 -1.71
C GLU A 10 9.43 -2.71 -1.53
N PHE A 11 9.19 -3.42 -2.62
CA PHE A 11 8.55 -4.73 -2.63
C PHE A 11 9.60 -5.79 -3.00
N PRO A 12 9.73 -6.90 -2.26
CA PRO A 12 10.61 -7.98 -2.68
C PRO A 12 10.01 -8.64 -3.94
N ALA A 13 10.71 -8.54 -5.08
CA ALA A 13 10.34 -9.26 -6.29
C ALA A 13 11.59 -9.95 -6.86
N PRO A 14 11.94 -11.13 -6.35
CA PRO A 14 13.15 -11.84 -6.75
C PRO A 14 13.09 -12.36 -8.19
N GLU A 15 11.90 -12.38 -8.82
CA GLU A 15 11.65 -12.97 -10.13
C GLU A 15 11.70 -11.95 -11.28
N PHE A 16 11.92 -10.67 -10.99
CA PHE A 16 11.91 -9.60 -11.99
C PHE A 16 13.30 -8.96 -12.10
N PRO A 17 13.81 -8.74 -13.32
CA PRO A 17 15.07 -8.06 -13.54
C PRO A 17 15.01 -6.60 -13.07
N ASP A 18 16.09 -6.13 -12.46
CA ASP A 18 16.22 -4.74 -11.98
C ASP A 18 16.02 -3.75 -13.16
N GLY A 19 15.30 -2.65 -12.90
CA GLY A 19 15.02 -1.61 -13.91
C GLY A 19 13.73 -1.80 -14.71
N GLN A 20 12.97 -2.88 -14.48
CA GLN A 20 11.65 -3.06 -15.10
C GLN A 20 10.56 -2.30 -14.34
N THR A 21 9.79 -1.45 -15.04
CA THR A 21 8.58 -0.85 -14.47
C THR A 21 7.54 -1.94 -14.24
N LEU A 22 7.06 -2.10 -13.00
CA LEU A 22 6.03 -3.06 -12.66
C LEU A 22 4.77 -2.34 -12.17
N GLN A 23 3.62 -2.80 -12.63
CA GLN A 23 2.36 -2.34 -12.06
C GLN A 23 2.07 -3.17 -10.82
N VAL A 24 1.93 -2.51 -9.67
CA VAL A 24 1.56 -3.17 -8.42
C VAL A 24 0.14 -2.79 -8.07
N GLY A 25 -0.72 -3.79 -7.95
CA GLY A 25 -2.09 -3.63 -7.49
C GLY A 25 -2.23 -4.16 -6.06
N PHE A 26 -2.94 -3.43 -5.21
CA PHE A 26 -3.43 -3.95 -3.93
C PHE A 26 -4.83 -3.46 -3.69
N ARG A 27 -5.59 -4.22 -2.89
CA ARG A 27 -6.94 -3.81 -2.48
C ARG A 27 -6.82 -2.76 -1.38
N PRO A 28 -7.74 -1.78 -1.29
CA PRO A 28 -7.72 -0.77 -0.24
C PRO A 28 -7.71 -1.33 1.20
N TYR A 29 -8.28 -2.52 1.43
CA TYR A 29 -8.27 -3.18 2.74
C TYR A 29 -6.89 -3.71 3.16
N TYR A 30 -5.96 -3.85 2.22
CA TYR A 30 -4.59 -4.30 2.52
C TYR A 30 -3.67 -3.16 2.91
N VAL A 31 -4.12 -1.90 2.78
CA VAL A 31 -3.39 -0.72 3.25
C VAL A 31 -3.82 -0.43 4.68
N LYS A 32 -2.95 -0.73 5.64
CA LYS A 32 -3.14 -0.36 7.05
C LYS A 32 -2.52 1.01 7.29
N VAL A 33 -3.24 1.86 8.01
CA VAL A 33 -2.81 3.23 8.33
C VAL A 33 -2.89 3.43 9.84
N ALA A 34 -1.86 4.03 10.40
CA ALA A 34 -1.78 4.40 11.80
C ALA A 34 -1.52 5.90 11.95
N GLU A 35 -2.14 6.53 12.95
CA GLU A 35 -1.87 7.93 13.30
C GLU A 35 -0.46 8.16 13.83
N ASP A 36 0.14 7.14 14.42
CA ASP A 36 1.51 7.19 14.90
C ASP A 36 2.47 7.02 13.71
N PRO A 37 3.30 8.03 13.38
CA PRO A 37 4.23 7.98 12.27
C PRO A 37 5.37 6.97 12.47
N THR A 38 5.54 6.43 13.68
CA THR A 38 6.59 5.46 14.01
C THR A 38 6.10 4.00 13.98
N ARG A 39 4.79 3.79 13.86
CA ARG A 39 4.18 2.45 13.93
C ARG A 39 4.49 1.57 12.71
N TYR A 40 4.62 2.17 11.53
CA TYR A 40 5.03 1.48 10.31
C TYR A 40 6.22 2.17 9.68
N ARG A 41 7.01 1.41 8.91
CA ARG A 41 8.22 1.91 8.24
C ARG A 41 7.92 3.02 7.23
N GLN A 42 6.79 2.93 6.54
CA GLN A 42 6.44 3.86 5.47
C GLN A 42 5.63 5.01 6.02
N GLN A 43 6.01 6.23 5.65
CA GLN A 43 5.34 7.45 6.08
C GLN A 43 4.53 8.06 4.94
N ALA A 44 3.43 8.70 5.30
CA ALA A 44 2.55 9.41 4.38
C ALA A 44 1.86 10.57 5.09
N LYS A 45 1.20 11.42 4.33
CA LYS A 45 0.35 12.50 4.83
C LYS A 45 -1.10 12.15 4.59
N LEU A 46 -1.93 12.23 5.63
CA LEU A 46 -3.37 12.03 5.46
C LEU A 46 -3.98 13.22 4.70
N ARG A 47 -4.56 12.97 3.52
CA ARG A 47 -5.15 14.02 2.69
C ARG A 47 -6.66 14.15 2.84
N HIS A 48 -7.36 13.03 2.79
CA HIS A 48 -8.82 13.05 2.88
C HIS A 48 -9.34 11.88 3.69
N ILE A 49 -10.48 12.11 4.32
CA ILE A 49 -11.23 11.10 5.05
C ILE A 49 -12.67 11.16 4.53
N TYR A 50 -13.13 10.09 3.91
CA TYR A 50 -14.49 9.96 3.42
C TYR A 50 -15.27 8.98 4.28
N PHE A 51 -16.46 9.37 4.71
CA PHE A 51 -17.40 8.47 5.37
C PHE A 51 -18.25 7.74 4.33
N LEU A 52 -18.27 6.41 4.39
CA LEU A 52 -19.00 5.54 3.46
C LEU A 52 -20.18 4.83 4.15
N GLY A 53 -20.75 5.41 5.21
CA GLY A 53 -21.84 4.83 5.99
C GLY A 53 -21.37 3.84 7.06
N VAL A 54 -20.80 2.71 6.64
CA VAL A 54 -20.35 1.64 7.56
C VAL A 54 -18.83 1.60 7.76
N ALA A 55 -18.10 2.32 6.91
CA ALA A 55 -16.65 2.36 6.90
C ALA A 55 -16.15 3.76 6.55
N TYR A 56 -14.88 4.02 6.83
CA TYR A 56 -14.15 5.18 6.38
C TYR A 56 -13.19 4.78 5.26
N ARG A 57 -13.04 5.66 4.29
CA ARG A 57 -11.96 5.61 3.30
C ARG A 57 -10.99 6.73 3.62
N LEU A 58 -9.75 6.35 3.87
CA LEU A 58 -8.65 7.29 4.09
C LEU A 58 -7.84 7.38 2.81
N GLU A 59 -7.55 8.59 2.37
CA GLU A 59 -6.58 8.85 1.29
C GLU A 59 -5.33 9.45 1.91
N ILE A 60 -4.22 8.74 1.74
CA ILE A 60 -2.90 9.16 2.20
C ILE A 60 -2.00 9.41 0.98
N GLU A 61 -1.11 10.39 1.09
CA GLU A 61 -0.14 10.73 0.07
C GLU A 61 1.27 10.41 0.58
N THR A 62 2.03 9.62 -0.16
CA THR A 62 3.44 9.37 0.16
C THR A 62 4.30 10.58 -0.20
N THR A 63 5.54 10.61 0.27
CA THR A 63 6.51 11.66 -0.08
C THR A 63 6.80 11.77 -1.57
N ASP A 64 6.61 10.68 -2.33
CA ASP A 64 6.74 10.66 -3.80
C ASP A 64 5.49 11.15 -4.54
N GLY A 65 4.45 11.57 -3.80
CA GLY A 65 3.16 11.97 -4.39
C GLY A 65 2.24 10.82 -4.76
N LEU A 66 2.52 9.58 -4.32
CA LEU A 66 1.61 8.45 -4.54
C LEU A 66 0.38 8.56 -3.63
N ILE A 67 -0.81 8.55 -4.22
CA ILE A 67 -2.07 8.54 -3.46
C ILE A 67 -2.52 7.11 -3.20
N LEU A 68 -2.49 6.70 -1.94
CA LEU A 68 -2.95 5.40 -1.48
C LEU A 68 -4.32 5.54 -0.82
N ARG A 69 -5.17 4.55 -1.07
CA ARG A 69 -6.53 4.46 -0.51
C ARG A 69 -6.57 3.33 0.49
N SER A 70 -6.90 3.65 1.73
CA SER A 70 -7.15 2.67 2.80
C SER A 70 -8.62 2.63 3.15
N ARG A 71 -9.11 1.45 3.55
CA ARG A 71 -10.44 1.24 4.13
C ARG A 71 -10.29 0.87 5.59
N MET A 72 -11.04 1.55 6.45
CA MET A 72 -11.08 1.30 7.88
C MET A 72 -12.54 1.20 8.34
N ASN A 73 -12.85 0.32 9.28
CA ASN A 73 -14.21 0.26 9.83
C ASN A 73 -14.45 1.40 10.83
N LYS A 74 -15.71 1.63 11.20
CA LYS A 74 -16.09 2.73 12.10
C LYS A 74 -15.48 2.59 13.50
N GLU A 75 -15.33 1.37 14.01
CA GLU A 75 -14.80 1.12 15.36
C GLU A 75 -13.30 1.39 15.43
N GLU A 76 -12.53 0.89 14.46
CA GLU A 76 -11.10 1.17 14.31
C GLU A 76 -10.87 2.67 14.13
N PHE A 77 -11.63 3.32 13.23
CA PHE A 77 -11.48 4.76 12.99
C PHE A 77 -11.75 5.58 14.26
N ARG A 78 -12.73 5.19 15.08
CA ARG A 78 -13.04 5.87 16.36
C ARG A 78 -11.96 5.70 17.42
N ARG A 79 -11.18 4.63 17.37
CA ARG A 79 -10.04 4.42 18.27
C ARG A 79 -8.84 5.28 17.87
N CYS A 80 -8.82 5.71 16.62
CA CYS A 80 -7.79 6.56 16.07
C CYS A 80 -8.16 8.05 16.11
N ARG A 81 -7.16 8.92 16.22
CA ARG A 81 -7.25 10.36 16.13
C ARG A 81 -6.68 10.84 14.80
N PHE A 82 -7.42 10.57 13.73
CA PHE A 82 -7.03 11.01 12.39
C PHE A 82 -7.37 12.47 12.14
N THR A 83 -6.36 13.27 11.81
CA THR A 83 -6.50 14.68 11.40
C THR A 83 -6.00 14.85 9.97
N VAL A 84 -6.81 15.47 9.11
CA VAL A 84 -6.37 15.78 7.75
C VAL A 84 -5.15 16.71 7.79
N GLY A 85 -4.14 16.40 7.00
CA GLY A 85 -2.87 17.10 6.95
C GLY A 85 -1.80 16.54 7.89
N GLN A 86 -2.13 15.62 8.80
CA GLN A 86 -1.15 15.05 9.72
C GLN A 86 -0.26 14.01 9.03
N ALA A 87 0.97 13.86 9.55
CA ALA A 87 1.83 12.74 9.21
C ALA A 87 1.27 11.45 9.83
N VAL A 88 1.20 10.41 9.02
CA VAL A 88 0.72 9.08 9.38
C VAL A 88 1.72 8.04 8.89
N SER A 89 1.73 6.87 9.49
CA SER A 89 2.46 5.73 8.94
C SER A 89 1.49 4.74 8.29
N PHE A 90 1.99 3.97 7.32
CA PHE A 90 1.19 2.95 6.65
C PHE A 90 2.00 1.69 6.34
N ALA A 91 1.29 0.58 6.15
CA ALA A 91 1.85 -0.66 5.66
C ALA A 91 0.91 -1.31 4.65
N VAL A 92 1.47 -1.84 3.58
CA VAL A 92 0.76 -2.67 2.60
C VAL A 92 0.99 -4.13 2.97
N THR A 93 -0.06 -4.78 3.47
CA THR A 93 0.03 -6.16 3.97
C THR A 93 0.03 -7.20 2.86
N HIS A 94 -0.69 -6.93 1.77
CA HIS A 94 -0.77 -7.81 0.61
C HIS A 94 -0.75 -6.98 -0.67
N PHE A 95 0.03 -7.43 -1.64
CA PHE A 95 0.11 -6.85 -2.97
C PHE A 95 0.12 -7.95 -4.02
N ARG A 96 -0.24 -7.60 -5.25
CA ARG A 96 -0.07 -8.44 -6.43
C ARG A 96 0.61 -7.62 -7.51
N ILE A 97 1.50 -8.26 -8.24
CA ILE A 97 2.09 -7.69 -9.44
C ILE A 97 1.07 -7.89 -10.57
N LEU A 98 0.70 -6.81 -11.24
CA LEU A 98 -0.18 -6.83 -12.39
C LEU A 98 0.67 -6.94 -13.65
N PRO A 99 0.29 -7.81 -14.60
CA PRO A 99 0.94 -7.85 -15.91
C PRO A 99 0.76 -6.48 -16.59
N GLN A 100 1.85 -5.90 -17.09
CA GLN A 100 1.77 -4.67 -17.87
C GLN A 100 1.03 -4.96 -19.17
N GLU A 101 0.00 -4.17 -19.48
CA GLU A 101 -0.77 -4.28 -20.72
C GLU A 101 0.17 -4.06 -21.92
N GLY A 102 0.45 -5.14 -22.66
CA GLY A 102 1.40 -5.18 -23.79
C GLY A 102 2.58 -6.14 -23.62
N ALA A 103 2.85 -6.65 -22.41
CA ALA A 103 3.82 -7.73 -22.21
C ALA A 103 3.13 -9.09 -22.34
N ALA A 104 3.58 -9.92 -23.30
CA ALA A 104 3.09 -11.28 -23.45
C ALA A 104 3.17 -12.02 -22.10
N ALA A 105 2.03 -12.52 -21.63
CA ALA A 105 1.93 -13.28 -20.40
C ALA A 105 2.88 -14.49 -20.48
N GLN A 106 3.97 -14.47 -19.71
CA GLN A 106 4.76 -15.67 -19.52
C GLN A 106 3.97 -16.61 -18.59
N PRO A 107 3.61 -17.82 -19.04
CA PRO A 107 2.82 -18.75 -18.24
C PRO A 107 3.72 -19.32 -17.13
N GLY A 108 3.63 -18.74 -15.93
CA GLY A 108 4.38 -19.22 -14.76
C GLY A 108 4.16 -18.46 -13.46
N ALA A 109 3.80 -17.18 -13.48
CA ALA A 109 3.65 -16.37 -12.26
C ALA A 109 2.24 -16.50 -11.63
N GLY A 110 1.84 -17.73 -11.37
CA GLY A 110 0.59 -18.09 -10.71
C GLY A 110 0.83 -18.50 -9.26
N SER A 111 1.35 -17.61 -8.41
CA SER A 111 1.23 -17.79 -6.96
C SER A 111 1.15 -16.45 -6.25
N PRO A 112 0.12 -16.22 -5.41
CA PRO A 112 0.13 -15.07 -4.53
C PRO A 112 1.33 -15.21 -3.60
N LEU A 113 2.22 -14.22 -3.57
CA LEU A 113 3.23 -14.10 -2.52
C LEU A 113 2.49 -13.77 -1.20
N THR A 114 1.94 -14.79 -0.55
CA THR A 114 1.47 -14.76 0.83
C THR A 114 2.70 -14.86 1.73
N GLY A 115 3.30 -13.72 2.03
CA GLY A 115 4.30 -13.60 3.08
C GLY A 115 3.97 -12.39 3.94
N PRO A 116 3.85 -12.52 5.28
CA PRO A 116 3.76 -11.36 6.15
C PRO A 116 5.06 -10.56 6.03
N LEU A 117 4.97 -9.28 5.68
CA LEU A 117 6.11 -8.37 5.67
C LEU A 117 6.29 -7.75 7.06
N THR A 118 6.95 -8.46 7.98
CA THR A 118 7.94 -7.98 8.98
C THR A 118 8.36 -9.14 9.90
N PRO A 119 9.56 -9.10 10.52
CA PRO A 119 10.40 -10.26 10.83
C PRO A 119 9.86 -11.19 11.92
#